data_AF-A0A962FEY9-F1
#
_entry.id   AF-A0A962FEY9-F1
#
_cell.length_a   1.000
_cell.length_b   1.000
_cell.length_c   1.000
_cell.angle_alpha   90.00
_cell.angle_beta   90.00
_cell.angle_gamma   90.00
#
_symmetry.space_group_name_H-M   'P 1'
#
loop_
_entity.id
_entity.type
_entity.pdbx_description
1 polymer ?
#
loop_
_entity_poly.entity_id
_entity_poly.type
_entity_poly.pdbx_seq_one_letter_code
_entity_poly.pdbx_strand_id
1 'polypeptide(L)' 'MASEALLRRNPHPSDDEIKAALAGNLCRCTGYVKIIESVRHAAEMSA' A
#
# COMPACT_ATOMS: atom_id res chain seq x y z
N MET A 1 9.44 -0.74 0.75
CA MET A 1 9.54 -1.41 2.07
C MET A 1 8.24 -1.31 2.85
N ALA A 2 7.67 -0.12 3.07
CA ALA A 2 6.43 0.02 3.87
C ALA A 2 5.25 -0.86 3.40
N SER A 3 4.91 -0.83 2.09
CA SER A 3 3.82 -1.65 1.56
C SER A 3 4.08 -3.15 1.65
N GLU A 4 5.31 -3.59 1.45
CA GLU A 4 5.69 -5.01 1.55
C GLU A 4 5.59 -5.50 3.01
N ALA A 5 6.08 -4.70 3.95
CA ALA A 5 5.96 -4.98 5.37
C ALA A 5 4.51 -5.01 5.86
N LEU A 6 3.65 -4.13 5.31
CA LEU A 6 2.21 -4.16 5.53
C LEU A 6 1.61 -5.48 5.05
N LEU A 7 1.84 -5.85 3.79
CA LEU A 7 1.25 -7.06 3.18
C LEU A 7 1.70 -8.35 3.86
N ARG A 8 2.93 -8.42 4.37
CA ARG A 8 3.40 -9.56 5.18
C ARG A 8 2.62 -9.72 6.49
N ARG A 9 2.17 -8.61 7.09
CA ARG A 9 1.46 -8.61 8.38
C ARG A 9 -0.05 -8.73 8.20
N ASN A 10 -0.59 -8.06 7.19
CA ASN A 10 -2.00 -8.08 6.81
C ASN A 10 -2.08 -8.27 5.28
N PRO A 11 -2.31 -9.51 4.78
CA PRO A 11 -2.44 -9.79 3.35
C PRO A 11 -3.63 -9.10 2.68
N HIS A 12 -4.63 -8.67 3.45
CA HIS A 12 -5.84 -8.01 2.95
C HIS A 12 -6.08 -6.66 3.66
N PRO A 13 -5.17 -5.69 3.49
CA PRO A 13 -5.32 -4.40 4.14
C PRO A 13 -6.40 -3.56 3.47
N SER A 14 -7.08 -2.74 4.27
CA SER A 14 -7.97 -1.69 3.78
C SER A 14 -7.19 -0.52 3.17
N ASP A 15 -7.86 0.30 2.35
CA ASP A 15 -7.26 1.50 1.76
C ASP A 15 -6.70 2.47 2.82
N ASP A 16 -7.33 2.55 4.00
CA ASP A 16 -6.88 3.42 5.08
C ASP A 16 -5.63 2.87 5.79
N GLU A 17 -5.51 1.55 5.94
CA GLU A 17 -4.27 0.92 6.42
C GLU A 17 -3.12 1.12 5.42
N ILE A 18 -3.39 1.03 4.11
CA ILE A 18 -2.41 1.30 3.07
C ILE A 18 -1.93 2.76 3.15
N LYS A 19 -2.85 3.72 3.29
CA LYS A 19 -2.49 5.15 3.45
C LYS A 19 -1.68 5.38 4.73
N ALA A 20 -2.09 4.79 5.85
CA ALA A 20 -1.39 4.92 7.13
C ALA A 20 0.04 4.37 7.04
N ALA A 21 0.23 3.20 6.41
CA ALA A 21 1.55 2.63 6.17
C ALA A 21 2.43 3.52 5.27
N LEU A 22 1.82 4.26 4.34
CA LEU A 22 2.50 5.17 3.42
C LEU A 22 2.73 6.57 3.98
N ALA A 23 2.14 6.95 5.11
CA ALA A 23 2.16 8.33 5.63
C ALA A 23 3.58 8.90 5.85
N GLY A 24 4.56 8.03 6.14
CA GLY A 24 5.97 8.42 6.29
C GLY A 24 6.79 8.42 4.98
N ASN A 25 6.20 8.07 3.84
CA ASN A 25 6.90 7.89 2.56
C ASN A 25 6.50 9.00 1.58
N LEU A 26 7.25 10.11 1.58
CA LEU A 26 6.92 11.26 0.73
C LEU A 26 7.08 10.94 -0.77
N CYS A 27 6.04 11.23 -1.55
CA CYS A 27 6.05 11.15 -3.01
C CYS A 27 5.68 12.50 -3.62
N ARG A 28 6.45 12.96 -4.63
CA ARG A 28 6.22 14.23 -5.33
C ARG A 28 5.62 14.09 -6.73
N CYS A 29 5.71 12.92 -7.34
CA CYS A 29 5.36 12.75 -8.76
C CYS A 29 3.95 12.20 -8.97
N THR A 30 3.54 11.19 -8.20
CA THR A 30 2.34 10.37 -8.51
C THR A 30 1.09 10.77 -7.74
N GLY A 31 1.22 11.58 -6.69
CA GLY A 31 0.09 11.93 -5.82
C GLY A 31 -0.55 10.74 -5.09
N TYR A 32 0.20 9.64 -4.89
CA TYR A 32 -0.19 8.41 -4.18
C TYR A 32 -1.26 7.53 -4.81
N VAL A 33 -2.11 8.03 -5.70
CA VAL A 33 -3.24 7.26 -6.28
C VAL A 33 -2.76 5.93 -6.88
N LYS A 34 -1.77 5.97 -7.79
CA LYS A 34 -1.24 4.77 -8.43
C LYS A 34 -0.44 3.85 -7.49
N ILE A 35 0.12 4.38 -6.40
CA ILE A 35 0.80 3.57 -5.40
C ILE A 35 -0.23 2.75 -4.62
N ILE A 36 -1.31 3.38 -4.17
CA ILE A 36 -2.39 2.71 -3.43
C ILE A 36 -3.05 1.64 -4.30
N GLU A 37 -3.40 1.96 -5.56
CA GLU A 37 -3.93 0.97 -6.52
C GLU A 37 -2.99 -0.23 -6.68
N SER A 38 -1.69 0.00 -6.79
CA SER A 38 -0.69 -1.07 -6.96
C SER A 38 -0.59 -1.97 -5.73
N VAL A 39 -0.69 -1.41 -4.51
CA VAL A 39 -0.68 -2.19 -3.27
C VAL A 39 -1.95 -3.04 -3.16
N ARG A 40 -3.12 -2.49 -3.50
CA ARG A 40 -4.38 -3.24 -3.55
C ARG A 40 -4.30 -4.41 -4.53
N HIS A 41 -3.79 -4.16 -5.74
CA HIS A 41 -3.63 -5.20 -6.74
C HIS A 41 -2.69 -6.31 -6.25
N ALA A 42 -1.58 -5.97 -5.60
CA ALA A 42 -0.68 -6.95 -5.02
C ALA A 42 -1.34 -7.78 -3.90
N ALA A 43 -2.21 -7.18 -3.09
CA ALA A 43 -3.00 -7.88 -2.07
C ALA A 43 -3.97 -8.89 -2.69
N GLU A 44 -4.58 -8.56 -3.83
CA GLU A 44 -5.49 -9.45 -4.58
C GLU A 44 -4.73 -10.61 -5.26
N MET A 45 -3.51 -10.37 -5.76
CA MET A 45 -2.69 -11.40 -6.41
C MET A 45 -2.08 -12.42 -5.42
N SER A 46 -1.99 -12.05 -4.15
CA SER A 46 -1.36 -12.87 -3.10
C SER A 46 -2.39 -13.68 -2.28
N ALA A 47 -3.67 -13.64 -2.67
CA ALA A 47 -4.79 -14.38 -2.08
C ALA A 47 -4.89 -15.81 -2.61
#